data_AF-A0A7K6UP87-F1
#
_entry.id   AF-A0A7K6UP87-F1
#
_cell.length_a   1.000
_cell.length_b   1.000
_cell.length_c   1.000
_cell.angle_alpha   90.00
_cell.angle_beta   90.00
_cell.angle_gamma   90.00
#
_symmetry.space_group_name_H-M   'P 1'
#
loop_
_entity.id
_entity.type
_entity.pdbx_description
1 polymer ?
#
loop_
_entity_poly.entity_id
_entity_poly.type
_entity_poly.pdbx_seq_one_letter_code
_entity_poly.pdbx_strand_id
1 'polypeptide(L)'
;LRGLLCSFQHCFVCGESGASISCRELGCDRSFHLPCAIEGECVTQFFGLCRSFCWQHRPEQAVEVSPEEGTTCLICLDLVGDRKSYSTMVCPACKHAWFHRGCIQTQAFHVGFSHFYCPHCQNDYRFLMEMLTMGIRVPKRGPSWEYDGAYEELYDRHSRCDARQCFCPGGREQAEEEGPWQLLLCCSCAAEGTHRGCSILRNSTASWECDGCAGLGTGKRQ
;
A
#
# COMPACT_ATOMS: atom_id res chain seq x y z
N LEU A 1 -5.32 -24.69 -32.96
CA LEU A 1 -5.87 -23.72 -33.95
C LEU A 1 -5.89 -22.26 -33.47
N ARG A 2 -5.92 -21.93 -32.16
CA ARG A 2 -5.92 -20.52 -31.68
C ARG A 2 -4.63 -19.71 -31.92
N GLY A 3 -3.46 -20.36 -32.03
CA GLY A 3 -2.18 -19.66 -32.22
C GLY A 3 -1.96 -19.03 -33.59
N LEU A 4 -2.64 -19.51 -34.64
CA LEU A 4 -2.51 -19.02 -36.02
C LEU A 4 -3.39 -17.78 -36.31
N LEU A 5 -4.36 -17.47 -35.43
CA LEU A 5 -5.27 -16.34 -35.62
C LEU A 5 -4.71 -15.02 -35.05
N CYS A 6 -3.82 -15.06 -34.06
CA CYS A 6 -3.27 -13.85 -33.44
C CYS A 6 -2.35 -13.06 -34.39
N SER A 7 -1.68 -13.70 -35.35
CA SER A 7 -0.74 -13.03 -36.27
C SER A 7 -1.41 -12.06 -37.25
N PHE A 8 -2.73 -12.13 -37.42
CA PHE A 8 -3.49 -11.27 -38.34
C PHE A 8 -4.46 -10.31 -37.64
N GLN A 9 -4.61 -10.40 -36.32
CA GLN A 9 -5.49 -9.49 -35.60
C GLN A 9 -4.79 -8.14 -35.38
N HIS A 10 -5.44 -7.08 -35.83
CA HIS A 10 -4.98 -5.70 -35.63
C HIS A 10 -5.49 -5.17 -34.30
N CYS A 11 -4.61 -4.45 -33.59
CA CYS A 11 -5.00 -3.73 -32.40
C CYS A 11 -5.84 -2.52 -32.80
N PHE A 12 -7.06 -2.40 -32.27
CA PHE A 12 -7.92 -1.25 -32.57
C PHE A 12 -7.39 0.08 -31.98
N VAL A 13 -6.42 0.01 -31.06
CA VAL A 13 -5.81 1.18 -30.40
C VAL A 13 -4.64 1.72 -31.21
N CYS A 14 -3.62 0.89 -31.50
CA CYS A 14 -2.41 1.31 -32.20
C CYS A 14 -2.38 0.97 -33.70
N GLY A 15 -3.31 0.15 -34.21
CA GLY A 15 -3.37 -0.30 -35.60
C GLY A 15 -2.45 -1.47 -35.96
N GLU A 16 -1.44 -1.75 -35.14
CA GLU A 16 -0.45 -2.81 -35.40
C GLU A 16 -1.03 -4.22 -35.26
N SER A 17 -0.47 -5.17 -36.02
CA SER A 17 -0.87 -6.58 -35.96
C SER A 17 -0.37 -7.29 -34.69
N GLY A 18 -0.82 -8.51 -34.46
CA GLY A 18 -0.39 -9.32 -33.30
C GLY A 18 -1.21 -9.08 -32.03
N ALA A 19 -2.37 -8.45 -32.12
CA ALA A 19 -3.27 -8.29 -30.98
C ALA A 19 -3.80 -9.66 -30.52
N SER A 20 -3.52 -10.04 -29.27
CA SER A 20 -3.85 -11.36 -28.72
C SER A 20 -5.06 -11.36 -27.79
N ILE A 21 -5.58 -10.19 -27.43
CA ILE A 21 -6.74 -10.04 -26.55
C ILE A 21 -7.92 -9.58 -27.39
N SER A 22 -9.00 -10.35 -27.40
CA SER A 22 -10.26 -10.00 -28.07
C SER A 22 -11.34 -9.61 -27.06
N CYS A 23 -12.20 -8.68 -27.45
CA CYS A 23 -13.40 -8.35 -26.70
C CYS A 23 -14.29 -9.59 -26.54
N ARG A 24 -14.85 -9.79 -25.35
CA ARG A 24 -15.68 -10.94 -25.01
C ARG A 24 -17.11 -10.84 -25.56
N GLU A 25 -17.56 -9.63 -25.86
CA GLU A 25 -18.92 -9.36 -26.32
C GLU A 25 -19.21 -10.06 -27.66
N LEU A 26 -20.42 -10.64 -27.78
CA LEU A 26 -20.80 -11.37 -28.99
C LEU A 26 -20.98 -10.40 -30.15
N GLY A 27 -20.36 -10.71 -31.28
CA GLY A 27 -20.39 -9.83 -32.45
C GLY A 27 -19.40 -8.66 -32.40
N CYS A 28 -18.62 -8.51 -31.32
CA CYS A 28 -17.52 -7.55 -31.28
C CYS A 28 -16.23 -8.19 -31.81
N ASP A 29 -15.64 -7.56 -32.81
CA ASP A 29 -14.43 -7.94 -33.54
C ASP A 29 -13.18 -7.18 -33.10
N ARG A 30 -13.32 -6.28 -32.10
CA ARG A 30 -12.20 -5.52 -31.56
C ARG A 30 -11.22 -6.41 -30.80
N SER A 31 -9.95 -6.32 -31.20
CA SER A 31 -8.80 -6.90 -30.50
C SER A 31 -7.78 -5.83 -30.13
N PHE A 32 -7.03 -6.07 -29.05
CA PHE A 32 -6.01 -5.14 -28.56
C PHE A 32 -4.79 -5.87 -27.97
N HIS A 33 -3.65 -5.20 -27.93
CA HIS A 33 -2.51 -5.67 -27.16
C HIS A 33 -2.72 -5.38 -25.67
N LEU A 34 -2.14 -6.20 -24.80
CA LEU A 34 -2.17 -5.95 -23.36
C LEU A 34 -1.62 -4.57 -22.96
N PRO A 35 -0.49 -4.08 -23.51
CA PRO A 35 0.01 -2.73 -23.20
C PRO A 35 -0.94 -1.61 -23.65
N CYS A 36 -1.62 -1.80 -24.79
CA CYS A 36 -2.59 -0.85 -25.33
C CYS A 36 -3.92 -0.82 -24.56
N ALA A 37 -4.15 -1.76 -23.64
CA ALA A 37 -5.42 -1.84 -22.92
C ALA A 37 -5.68 -0.60 -22.05
N ILE A 38 -4.63 0.04 -21.52
CA ILE A 38 -4.78 1.25 -20.68
C ILE A 38 -5.19 2.44 -21.56
N GLU A 39 -4.46 2.68 -22.65
CA GLU A 39 -4.73 3.76 -23.60
C GLU A 39 -6.09 3.59 -24.29
N GLY A 40 -6.43 2.36 -24.66
CA GLY A 40 -7.73 2.02 -25.24
C GLY A 40 -8.86 1.88 -24.22
N GLU A 41 -8.64 2.27 -22.95
CA GLU A 41 -9.57 2.16 -21.83
C GLU A 41 -10.32 0.82 -21.75
N CYS A 42 -9.59 -0.25 -22.04
CA CYS A 42 -10.09 -1.62 -22.02
C CYS A 42 -10.02 -2.20 -20.60
N VAL A 43 -10.90 -3.17 -20.34
CA VAL A 43 -10.95 -3.88 -19.06
C VAL A 43 -10.64 -5.35 -19.29
N THR A 44 -9.61 -5.86 -18.62
CA THR A 44 -9.30 -7.29 -18.53
C THR A 44 -9.50 -7.76 -17.09
N GLN A 45 -10.37 -8.74 -16.92
CA GLN A 45 -10.64 -9.39 -15.65
C GLN A 45 -9.65 -10.54 -15.46
N PHE A 46 -8.82 -10.50 -14.41
CA PHE A 46 -7.77 -11.51 -14.15
C PHE A 46 -8.27 -12.68 -13.28
N PHE A 47 -9.56 -13.00 -13.37
CA PHE A 47 -10.18 -14.09 -12.61
C PHE A 47 -11.08 -14.95 -13.53
N GLY A 48 -11.38 -16.17 -13.08
CA GLY A 48 -12.20 -17.12 -13.83
C GLY A 48 -11.60 -17.44 -15.20
N LEU A 49 -12.37 -17.20 -16.26
CA LEU A 49 -11.98 -17.45 -17.66
C LEU A 49 -11.23 -16.29 -18.33
N CYS A 50 -10.76 -15.31 -17.55
CA CYS A 50 -10.04 -14.13 -18.02
C CYS A 50 -10.75 -13.40 -19.18
N ARG A 51 -11.86 -12.72 -18.86
CA ARG A 51 -12.65 -11.97 -19.86
C ARG A 51 -12.04 -10.60 -20.10
N SER A 52 -12.06 -10.15 -21.34
CA SER A 52 -11.57 -8.83 -21.73
C SER A 52 -12.62 -8.09 -22.55
N PHE A 53 -12.67 -6.77 -22.40
CA PHE A 53 -13.71 -5.93 -22.98
C PHE A 53 -13.07 -4.65 -23.54
N CYS A 54 -13.49 -4.26 -24.75
CA CYS A 54 -13.09 -2.98 -25.33
C CYS A 54 -13.79 -1.81 -24.62
N TRP A 55 -13.39 -0.56 -24.90
CA TRP A 55 -13.96 0.64 -24.26
C TRP A 55 -15.50 0.73 -24.30
N GLN A 56 -16.14 0.17 -25.33
CA GLN A 56 -17.60 0.21 -25.49
C GLN A 56 -18.34 -0.87 -24.71
N HIS A 57 -17.69 -2.02 -24.48
CA HIS A 57 -18.31 -3.19 -23.83
C HIS A 57 -17.74 -3.47 -22.45
N ARG A 58 -16.85 -2.61 -21.97
CA ARG A 58 -16.30 -2.72 -20.63
C ARG A 58 -17.41 -2.61 -19.59
N PRO A 59 -17.28 -3.30 -18.46
CA PRO A 59 -18.21 -3.10 -17.36
C PRO A 59 -18.03 -1.71 -16.77
N GLU A 60 -19.11 -1.17 -16.21
CA GLU A 60 -19.13 0.09 -15.48
C GLU A 60 -19.66 -0.15 -14.07
N GLN A 61 -19.31 0.75 -13.15
CA GLN A 61 -19.82 0.66 -11.78
C GLN A 61 -21.29 1.05 -11.73
N ALA A 62 -22.15 0.09 -11.35
CA ALA A 62 -23.60 0.29 -11.25
C ALA A 62 -24.05 1.21 -10.09
N VAL A 63 -23.10 1.73 -9.30
CA VAL A 63 -23.38 2.55 -8.12
C VAL A 63 -23.74 3.96 -8.59
N GLU A 64 -25.01 4.35 -8.52
CA GLU A 64 -25.48 5.68 -8.93
C GLU A 64 -25.12 6.81 -7.97
N VAL A 65 -23.83 7.17 -7.94
CA VAL A 65 -23.28 8.32 -7.22
C VAL A 65 -22.28 9.08 -8.09
N SER A 66 -22.12 10.37 -7.82
CA SER A 66 -21.10 11.23 -8.42
C SER A 66 -20.25 11.85 -7.30
N PRO A 67 -18.97 12.17 -7.59
CA PRO A 67 -18.15 12.92 -6.66
C PRO A 67 -18.76 14.30 -6.39
N GLU A 68 -18.64 14.77 -5.16
CA GLU A 68 -18.91 16.17 -4.84
C GLU A 68 -17.79 17.06 -5.39
N GLU A 69 -18.05 18.37 -5.53
CA GLU A 69 -17.04 19.32 -5.98
C GLU A 69 -15.83 19.31 -5.03
N GLY A 70 -14.62 19.22 -5.59
CA GLY A 70 -13.40 19.15 -4.79
C GLY A 70 -13.11 17.78 -4.17
N THR A 71 -13.84 16.72 -4.54
CA THR A 71 -13.54 15.36 -4.05
C THR A 71 -12.11 14.95 -4.44
N THR A 72 -11.36 14.45 -3.46
CA THR A 72 -9.98 13.98 -3.64
C THR A 72 -9.89 12.46 -3.60
N CYS A 73 -8.89 11.90 -4.26
CA CYS A 73 -8.53 10.50 -4.16
C CYS A 73 -7.98 10.20 -2.77
N LEU A 74 -8.50 9.20 -2.06
CA LEU A 74 -8.00 8.86 -0.71
C LEU A 74 -6.59 8.25 -0.68
N ILE A 75 -5.98 7.99 -1.84
CA ILE A 75 -4.64 7.40 -1.94
C ILE A 75 -3.58 8.47 -2.20
N CYS A 76 -3.76 9.30 -3.24
CA CYS A 76 -2.78 10.35 -3.58
C CYS A 76 -3.17 11.75 -3.10
N LEU A 77 -4.39 11.94 -2.60
CA LEU A 77 -4.96 13.22 -2.15
C LEU A 77 -5.17 14.28 -3.24
N ASP A 78 -4.93 13.94 -4.52
CA ASP A 78 -5.28 14.81 -5.65
C ASP A 78 -6.76 14.70 -6.05
N LEU A 79 -7.26 15.71 -6.76
CA LEU A 79 -8.63 15.75 -7.27
C LEU A 79 -8.93 14.55 -8.18
N VAL A 80 -10.09 13.92 -7.98
CA VAL A 80 -10.65 12.95 -8.93
C VAL A 80 -11.44 13.64 -10.04
N GLY A 81 -11.77 12.89 -11.10
CA GLY A 81 -12.68 13.38 -12.14
C GLY A 81 -14.07 13.69 -11.57
N ASP A 82 -14.85 14.50 -12.29
CA ASP A 82 -16.19 14.98 -11.91
C ASP A 82 -17.28 13.89 -11.93
N ARG A 83 -16.97 12.72 -12.48
CA ARG A 83 -17.90 11.60 -12.65
C ARG A 83 -17.17 10.27 -12.63
N LYS A 84 -17.92 9.19 -12.39
CA LYS A 84 -17.43 7.82 -12.59
C LYS A 84 -17.01 7.64 -14.05
N SER A 85 -15.84 7.05 -14.26
CA SER A 85 -15.25 6.83 -15.58
C SER A 85 -14.26 5.67 -15.52
N TYR A 86 -13.60 5.36 -16.64
CA TYR A 86 -12.50 4.40 -16.63
C TYR A 86 -11.42 4.80 -15.59
N SER A 87 -11.08 6.09 -15.52
CA SER A 87 -10.04 6.61 -14.63
C SER A 87 -10.50 6.92 -13.21
N THR A 88 -11.81 7.05 -12.96
CA THR A 88 -12.35 7.49 -11.66
C THR A 88 -13.35 6.48 -11.12
N MET A 89 -13.01 5.87 -9.99
CA MET A 89 -13.76 4.77 -9.37
C MET A 89 -14.22 5.12 -7.95
N VAL A 90 -15.30 4.49 -7.52
CA VAL A 90 -15.90 4.64 -6.18
C VAL A 90 -15.95 3.32 -5.43
N CYS A 91 -15.81 3.35 -4.12
CA CYS A 91 -16.09 2.19 -3.28
C CYS A 91 -17.59 1.85 -3.34
N PRO A 92 -17.98 0.62 -3.73
CA PRO A 92 -19.40 0.24 -3.84
C PRO A 92 -20.08 0.04 -2.49
N ALA A 93 -19.31 -0.13 -1.41
CA ALA A 93 -19.83 -0.33 -0.07
C ALA A 93 -20.21 0.99 0.58
N CYS A 94 -19.25 1.91 0.73
CA CYS A 94 -19.49 3.18 1.40
C CYS A 94 -19.98 4.30 0.48
N LYS A 95 -19.70 4.24 -0.83
CA LYS A 95 -20.09 5.26 -1.83
C LYS A 95 -19.49 6.66 -1.64
N HIS A 96 -18.65 6.86 -0.62
CA HIS A 96 -17.98 8.14 -0.32
C HIS A 96 -16.49 8.12 -0.66
N ALA A 97 -15.88 6.94 -0.78
CA ALA A 97 -14.47 6.82 -1.07
C ALA A 97 -14.23 6.75 -2.58
N TRP A 98 -13.51 7.74 -3.10
CA TRP A 98 -13.21 7.91 -4.52
C TRP A 98 -11.72 7.74 -4.80
N PHE A 99 -11.40 7.24 -5.99
CA PHE A 99 -10.04 6.90 -6.35
C PHE A 99 -9.75 7.06 -7.84
N HIS A 100 -8.51 7.43 -8.17
CA HIS A 100 -8.00 7.18 -9.51
C HIS A 100 -7.76 5.68 -9.71
N ARG A 101 -8.09 5.19 -10.90
CA ARG A 101 -7.84 3.79 -11.30
C ARG A 101 -6.39 3.38 -11.12
N GLY A 102 -5.46 4.25 -11.52
CA GLY A 102 -4.02 4.03 -11.37
C GLY A 102 -3.62 3.86 -9.91
N CYS A 103 -4.10 4.74 -9.02
CA CYS A 103 -3.82 4.70 -7.59
C CYS A 103 -4.29 3.38 -6.95
N ILE A 104 -5.51 2.94 -7.29
CA ILE A 104 -6.04 1.65 -6.83
C ILE A 104 -5.25 0.48 -7.39
N GLN A 105 -4.83 0.53 -8.66
CA GLN A 105 -4.03 -0.52 -9.27
C GLN A 105 -2.66 -0.67 -8.60
N THR A 106 -2.01 0.45 -8.28
CA THR A 106 -0.76 0.47 -7.51
C THR A 106 -0.98 -0.08 -6.11
N GLN A 107 -2.00 0.40 -5.39
CA GLN A 107 -2.32 -0.10 -4.06
C GLN A 107 -2.58 -1.61 -4.06
N ALA A 108 -3.42 -2.11 -4.98
CA ALA A 108 -3.72 -3.53 -5.16
C ALA A 108 -2.46 -4.37 -5.38
N PHE A 109 -1.49 -3.86 -6.15
CA PHE A 109 -0.24 -4.54 -6.39
C PHE A 109 0.61 -4.67 -5.13
N HIS A 110 0.65 -3.63 -4.29
CA HIS A 110 1.45 -3.60 -3.06
C HIS A 110 0.79 -4.38 -1.91
N VAL A 111 -0.49 -4.17 -1.62
CA VAL A 111 -1.15 -4.80 -0.47
C VAL A 111 -1.47 -6.28 -0.70
N GLY A 112 -1.60 -6.69 -1.96
CA GLY A 112 -1.94 -8.07 -2.33
C GLY A 112 -3.36 -8.48 -1.94
N PHE A 113 -3.73 -9.72 -2.26
CA PHE A 113 -5.12 -10.19 -2.14
C PHE A 113 -5.65 -10.21 -0.70
N SER A 114 -4.81 -10.54 0.29
CA SER A 114 -5.23 -10.70 1.69
C SER A 114 -5.55 -9.38 2.41
N HIS A 115 -5.01 -8.26 1.92
CA HIS A 115 -5.14 -6.95 2.57
C HIS A 115 -5.75 -5.90 1.63
N PHE A 116 -6.44 -6.34 0.58
CA PHE A 116 -7.10 -5.43 -0.35
C PHE A 116 -8.54 -5.14 0.06
N TYR A 117 -8.72 -4.07 0.81
CA TYR A 117 -10.01 -3.55 1.28
C TYR A 117 -10.08 -2.04 1.09
N CYS A 118 -11.29 -1.48 1.18
CA CYS A 118 -11.47 -0.03 1.08
C CYS A 118 -10.77 0.69 2.25
N PRO A 119 -9.85 1.65 2.01
CA PRO A 119 -9.14 2.34 3.09
C PRO A 119 -10.04 3.18 3.99
N HIS A 120 -11.24 3.56 3.53
CA HIS A 120 -12.19 4.36 4.31
C HIS A 120 -13.10 3.49 5.20
N CYS A 121 -13.77 2.49 4.63
CA CYS A 121 -14.80 1.72 5.34
C CYS A 121 -14.37 0.30 5.72
N GLN A 122 -13.14 -0.09 5.35
CA GLN A 122 -12.56 -1.41 5.60
C GLN A 122 -13.38 -2.58 5.05
N ASN A 123 -14.37 -2.33 4.18
CA ASN A 123 -15.06 -3.40 3.49
C ASN A 123 -14.10 -4.10 2.53
N ASP A 124 -14.00 -5.42 2.68
CA ASP A 124 -13.15 -6.30 1.90
C ASP A 124 -13.93 -6.85 0.69
N TYR A 125 -15.03 -7.57 0.92
CA TYR A 125 -15.67 -8.42 -0.07
C TYR A 125 -16.27 -7.63 -1.23
N ARG A 126 -17.12 -6.63 -0.96
CA ARG A 126 -17.77 -5.86 -2.04
C ARG A 126 -16.75 -5.00 -2.77
N PHE A 127 -15.79 -4.44 -2.04
CA PHE A 127 -14.72 -3.65 -2.62
C PHE A 127 -13.84 -4.49 -3.55
N LEU A 128 -13.30 -5.60 -3.07
CA LEU A 128 -12.47 -6.52 -3.84
C LEU A 128 -13.18 -7.01 -5.09
N MET A 129 -14.41 -7.52 -4.95
CA MET A 129 -15.17 -8.06 -6.09
C MET A 129 -15.45 -7.01 -7.16
N GLU A 130 -15.78 -5.78 -6.76
CA GLU A 130 -16.01 -4.67 -7.68
C GLU A 130 -14.72 -4.28 -8.40
N MET A 131 -13.62 -4.08 -7.67
CA MET A 131 -12.34 -3.71 -8.26
C MET A 131 -11.83 -4.78 -9.24
N LEU A 132 -11.96 -6.07 -8.89
CA LEU A 132 -11.66 -7.17 -9.81
C LEU A 132 -12.53 -7.11 -11.07
N THR A 133 -13.84 -6.89 -10.91
CA THR A 133 -14.79 -6.78 -12.02
C THR A 133 -14.43 -5.61 -12.94
N MET A 134 -14.00 -4.49 -12.37
CA MET A 134 -13.49 -3.32 -13.09
C MET A 134 -12.10 -3.53 -13.71
N GLY A 135 -11.47 -4.70 -13.52
CA GLY A 135 -10.18 -5.05 -14.12
C GLY A 135 -8.95 -4.60 -13.34
N ILE A 136 -9.10 -4.29 -12.05
CA ILE A 136 -7.95 -4.07 -11.16
C ILE A 136 -7.30 -5.42 -10.88
N ARG A 137 -6.02 -5.54 -11.22
CA ARG A 137 -5.25 -6.75 -10.97
C ARG A 137 -4.79 -6.78 -9.52
N VAL A 138 -5.24 -7.78 -8.77
CA VAL A 138 -4.82 -8.03 -7.38
C VAL A 138 -4.00 -9.33 -7.33
N PRO A 139 -2.68 -9.27 -7.10
CA PRO A 139 -1.83 -10.45 -6.98
C PRO A 139 -2.22 -11.35 -5.79
N LYS A 140 -2.23 -12.68 -5.99
CA LYS A 140 -2.42 -13.67 -4.92
C LYS A 140 -1.13 -13.87 -4.10
N ARG A 141 -0.71 -12.82 -3.42
CA ARG A 141 0.43 -12.81 -2.48
C ARG A 141 0.07 -11.96 -1.27
N GLY A 142 0.84 -12.10 -0.19
CA GLY A 142 0.84 -11.15 0.91
C GLY A 142 1.36 -9.78 0.47
N PRO A 143 1.23 -8.76 1.34
CA PRO A 143 1.73 -7.43 1.06
C PRO A 143 3.23 -7.41 0.72
N SER A 144 3.64 -6.47 -0.13
CA SER A 144 5.05 -6.39 -0.56
C SER A 144 5.98 -6.01 0.59
N TRP A 145 5.51 -5.23 1.57
CA TRP A 145 6.29 -4.85 2.75
C TRP A 145 6.67 -6.03 3.66
N GLU A 146 6.02 -7.19 3.54
CA GLU A 146 6.44 -8.42 4.23
C GLU A 146 7.71 -9.03 3.62
N TYR A 147 8.07 -8.64 2.39
CA TYR A 147 9.21 -9.18 1.63
C TYR A 147 10.27 -8.12 1.29
N ASP A 148 9.89 -6.85 1.21
CA ASP A 148 10.76 -5.76 0.76
C ASP A 148 11.64 -5.17 1.89
N GLY A 149 11.67 -5.79 3.08
CA GLY A 149 12.45 -5.29 4.22
C GLY A 149 11.98 -3.92 4.74
N ALA A 150 10.76 -3.49 4.39
CA ALA A 150 10.23 -2.16 4.73
C ALA A 150 10.09 -1.92 6.25
N TYR A 151 10.15 -2.98 7.05
CA TYR A 151 10.15 -2.93 8.51
C TYR A 151 11.54 -3.21 9.13
N GLU A 152 12.62 -3.40 8.35
CA GLU A 152 13.95 -3.64 8.92
C GLU A 152 14.41 -2.48 9.81
N GLU A 153 14.15 -1.24 9.41
CA GLU A 153 14.41 -0.05 10.25
C GLU A 153 13.60 -0.05 11.55
N LEU A 154 12.44 -0.73 11.59
CA LEU A 154 11.62 -0.87 12.79
C LEU A 154 12.08 -2.01 13.71
N TYR A 155 12.90 -2.94 13.19
CA TYR A 155 13.59 -3.95 13.99
C TYR A 155 14.93 -3.48 14.54
N ASP A 156 15.50 -2.41 13.97
CA ASP A 156 16.77 -1.84 14.40
C ASP A 156 16.58 -1.02 15.68
N ARG A 157 16.46 -1.76 16.78
CA ARG A 157 16.33 -1.19 18.11
C ARG A 157 17.63 -0.46 18.44
N HIS A 158 17.51 0.80 18.85
CA HIS A 158 18.65 1.59 19.32
C HIS A 158 19.48 0.76 20.30
N SER A 159 20.77 0.60 20.02
CA SER A 159 21.67 -0.36 20.68
C SER A 159 22.96 0.28 21.18
N ARG A 160 23.01 1.61 21.22
CA ARG A 160 24.17 2.39 21.62
C ARG A 160 23.93 3.16 22.91
N CYS A 161 25.00 3.44 23.64
CA CYS A 161 24.98 4.34 24.79
C CYS A 161 25.26 5.80 24.36
N ASP A 162 24.27 6.67 24.56
CA ASP A 162 24.30 8.10 24.26
C ASP A 162 24.74 8.98 25.43
N ALA A 163 25.04 8.38 26.60
CA ALA A 163 25.56 9.11 27.74
C ALA A 163 26.80 9.93 27.34
N ARG A 164 26.88 11.19 27.81
CA ARG A 164 28.00 12.10 27.48
C ARG A 164 29.36 11.44 27.67
N GLN A 165 29.51 10.71 28.78
CA GLN A 165 30.65 9.87 29.06
C GLN A 165 30.20 8.41 29.20
N CYS A 166 30.75 7.54 28.36
CA CYS A 166 30.54 6.09 28.47
C CYS A 166 31.69 5.47 29.26
N PHE A 167 31.36 4.67 30.27
CA PHE A 167 32.32 3.96 31.10
C PHE A 167 32.40 2.46 30.80
N CYS A 168 31.60 1.97 29.86
CA CYS A 168 31.61 0.55 29.49
C CYS A 168 32.97 0.16 28.88
N PRO A 169 33.67 -0.84 29.43
CA PRO A 169 34.95 -1.31 28.86
C PRO A 169 34.81 -1.82 27.42
N GLY A 170 33.63 -2.36 27.08
CA GLY A 170 33.32 -2.86 25.74
C GLY A 170 33.00 -1.78 24.71
N GLY A 171 32.93 -0.51 25.12
CA GLY A 171 32.52 0.59 24.24
C GLY A 171 31.02 0.88 24.30
N ARG A 172 30.54 1.76 23.41
CA ARG A 172 29.17 2.28 23.47
C ARG A 172 28.14 1.34 22.86
N GLU A 173 28.59 0.47 21.96
CA GLU A 173 27.79 -0.46 21.18
C GLU A 173 27.63 -1.83 21.87
N GLN A 174 28.35 -2.06 22.98
CA GLN A 174 28.27 -3.29 23.76
C GLN A 174 27.26 -3.15 24.89
N ALA A 175 26.46 -4.18 25.13
CA ALA A 175 25.50 -4.23 26.23
C ALA A 175 25.44 -5.64 26.83
N GLU A 176 25.37 -5.71 28.15
CA GLU A 176 25.13 -6.97 28.88
C GLU A 176 23.63 -7.21 29.05
N GLU A 177 23.22 -8.47 29.23
CA GLU A 177 21.82 -8.81 29.51
C GLU A 177 21.36 -8.26 30.86
N GLU A 178 22.23 -8.32 31.87
CA GLU A 178 22.01 -7.78 33.22
C GLU A 178 23.31 -7.16 33.77
N GLY A 179 23.19 -6.28 34.76
CA GLY A 179 24.34 -5.65 35.42
C GLY A 179 24.60 -4.20 34.99
N PRO A 180 25.73 -3.59 35.38
CA PRO A 180 26.01 -2.16 35.18
C PRO A 180 26.10 -1.76 33.70
N TRP A 181 26.37 -2.72 32.81
CA TRP A 181 26.45 -2.50 31.36
C TRP A 181 25.21 -2.94 30.62
N GLN A 182 24.10 -3.21 31.31
CA GLN A 182 22.79 -3.32 30.68
C GLN A 182 22.40 -1.98 30.07
N LEU A 183 21.99 -2.00 28.80
CA LEU A 183 21.50 -0.84 28.08
C LEU A 183 20.02 -0.64 28.35
N LEU A 184 19.65 0.55 28.83
CA LEU A 184 18.27 0.99 28.99
C LEU A 184 17.95 2.03 27.92
N LEU A 185 16.82 1.85 27.24
CA LEU A 185 16.31 2.83 26.29
C LEU A 185 15.35 3.80 26.97
N CYS A 186 15.29 5.02 26.44
CA CYS A 186 14.34 6.02 26.90
C CYS A 186 12.91 5.46 26.75
N CYS A 187 12.14 5.42 27.84
CA CYS A 187 10.78 4.88 27.82
C CYS A 187 9.80 5.69 26.96
N SER A 188 10.15 6.94 26.64
CA SER A 188 9.28 7.88 25.93
C SER A 188 9.52 7.90 24.43
N CYS A 189 10.77 7.80 23.97
CA CYS A 189 11.11 7.87 22.53
C CYS A 189 11.79 6.61 21.98
N ALA A 190 12.37 5.76 22.83
CA ALA A 190 13.23 4.63 22.45
C ALA A 190 14.39 4.95 21.49
N ALA A 191 14.62 6.24 21.19
CA ALA A 191 15.61 6.71 20.22
C ALA A 191 16.99 6.99 20.83
N GLU A 192 17.06 7.09 22.15
CA GLU A 192 18.31 7.20 22.92
C GLU A 192 18.43 6.03 23.90
N GLY A 193 19.67 5.64 24.19
CA GLY A 193 20.03 4.61 25.15
C GLY A 193 21.10 5.06 26.15
N THR A 194 21.09 4.49 27.35
CA THR A 194 22.19 4.64 28.31
C THR A 194 22.48 3.33 29.02
N HIS A 195 23.75 3.07 29.32
CA HIS A 195 24.08 2.01 30.27
C HIS A 195 23.69 2.43 31.67
N ARG A 196 23.24 1.47 32.49
CA ARG A 196 22.93 1.72 33.91
C ARG A 196 24.06 2.44 34.64
N GLY A 197 25.30 1.98 34.45
CA GLY A 197 26.49 2.57 35.07
C GLY A 197 26.81 3.97 34.57
N CYS A 198 26.48 4.28 33.31
CA CYS A 198 26.76 5.59 32.69
C CYS A 198 25.80 6.69 33.17
N SER A 199 24.58 6.33 33.56
CA SER A 199 23.60 7.25 34.14
C SER A 199 23.41 7.09 35.65
N ILE A 200 24.29 6.34 36.34
CA ILE A 200 24.28 6.14 37.79
C ILE A 200 22.91 5.63 38.28
N LEU A 201 22.33 4.70 37.52
CA LEU A 201 21.03 4.12 37.82
C LEU A 201 21.18 2.97 38.83
N ARG A 202 20.20 2.82 39.73
CA ARG A 202 20.18 1.69 40.68
C ARG A 202 19.88 0.39 39.92
N ASN A 203 20.34 -0.73 40.45
CA ASN A 203 20.05 -2.05 39.87
C ASN A 203 18.53 -2.35 39.82
N SER A 204 17.73 -1.74 40.70
CA SER A 204 16.28 -1.89 40.73
C SER A 204 15.52 -0.97 39.76
N THR A 205 16.21 -0.05 39.08
CA THR A 205 15.56 0.92 38.18
C THR A 205 15.15 0.22 36.88
N ALA A 206 13.85 0.14 36.58
CA ALA A 206 13.37 -0.54 35.36
C ALA A 206 13.18 0.41 34.16
N SER A 207 13.07 1.72 34.40
CA SER A 207 12.84 2.74 33.38
C SER A 207 13.86 3.87 33.46
N TRP A 208 14.18 4.44 32.30
CA TRP A 208 15.02 5.61 32.16
C TRP A 208 14.40 6.52 31.08
N GLU A 209 14.58 7.82 31.20
CA GLU A 209 14.12 8.82 30.25
C GLU A 209 15.29 9.75 29.89
N CYS A 210 15.48 10.05 28.62
CA CYS A 210 16.56 10.94 28.16
C CYS A 210 16.24 12.40 28.46
N ASP A 211 17.27 13.26 28.45
CA ASP A 211 17.14 14.69 28.78
C ASP A 211 16.11 15.40 27.87
N GLY A 212 16.04 15.00 26.59
CA GLY A 212 15.09 15.56 25.63
C GLY A 212 13.62 15.23 25.95
N CYS A 213 13.37 14.08 26.57
CA CYS A 213 12.01 13.67 26.98
C CYS A 213 11.68 14.15 28.40
N ALA A 214 12.63 14.08 29.34
CA ALA A 214 12.45 14.47 30.73
C ALA A 214 12.16 15.99 30.90
N GLY A 215 12.62 16.83 29.96
CA GLY A 215 12.43 18.29 29.97
C GLY A 215 11.05 18.77 29.49
N LEU A 216 10.22 17.91 28.90
CA LEU A 216 8.86 18.23 28.44
C LEU A 216 7.82 18.02 29.56
N GLY A 217 8.09 18.57 30.74
CA GLY A 217 7.17 18.78 31.85
C GLY A 217 6.01 17.78 32.04
N THR A 218 6.25 16.66 32.73
CA THR A 218 5.27 16.15 33.70
C THR A 218 5.26 17.07 34.92
N GLY A 219 4.82 18.31 34.71
CA GLY A 219 4.64 19.30 35.76
C GLY A 219 3.34 19.06 36.52
N LYS A 220 3.41 18.42 37.69
CA LYS A 220 2.61 18.85 38.83
C LYS A 220 3.52 19.06 40.02
N ARG A 221 3.87 20.32 40.25
CA ARG A 221 4.23 20.82 41.57
C ARG A 221 2.95 20.84 42.41
N GLN A 222 2.93 20.06 43.48
CA GLN A 222 2.27 20.38 44.75
C GLN A 222 3.14 19.81 45.87
#